data_AF-A0A3R7GZ47-F1
#
_entry.id   AF-A0A3R7GZ47-F1
#
_cell.length_a   1.000
_cell.length_b   1.000
_cell.length_c   1.000
_cell.angle_alpha   90.00
_cell.angle_beta   90.00
_cell.angle_gamma   90.00
#
_symmetry.space_group_name_H-M   'P 1'
#
loop_
_entity.id
_entity.type
_entity.pdbx_description
1 polymer ?
#
loop_
_entity_poly.entity_id
_entity_poly.type
_entity_poly.pdbx_seq_one_letter_code
_entity_poly.pdbx_strand_id
1 'polypeptide(L)'
;MEPSTDLVSGFSVWAVPEAATAQELSGIIKEYAERLQTPAFLPHMTVLSGAAEATDKLAELAASLHPLDVEIQTVTIKVKAELRS
;
A
#
# COMPACT_ATOMS: atom_id res chain seq x y z
N MET A 1 -30.61 -0.44 0.60
CA MET A 1 -29.37 0.04 -0.03
C MET A 1 -28.49 -1.18 -0.16
N GLU A 2 -28.53 -1.81 -1.33
CA GLU A 2 -27.77 -3.04 -1.57
C GLU A 2 -26.27 -2.72 -1.50
N PRO A 3 -25.45 -3.54 -0.81
CA PRO A 3 -24.02 -3.36 -0.85
C PRO A 3 -23.55 -3.56 -2.30
N SER A 4 -22.86 -2.55 -2.85
CA SER A 4 -22.19 -2.66 -4.15
C SER A 4 -21.26 -3.87 -4.12
N THR A 5 -21.49 -4.84 -5.00
CA THR A 5 -20.71 -6.08 -5.15
C THR A 5 -19.45 -5.90 -5.99
N ASP A 6 -18.96 -4.67 -6.17
CA ASP A 6 -17.63 -4.40 -6.75
C ASP A 6 -16.51 -4.68 -5.74
N LEU A 7 -16.61 -5.78 -5.01
CA LEU A 7 -15.46 -6.33 -4.31
C LEU A 7 -14.53 -6.88 -5.40
N VAL A 8 -13.53 -6.10 -5.77
CA VAL A 8 -12.40 -6.59 -6.54
C VAL A 8 -11.72 -7.66 -5.67
N SER A 9 -12.10 -8.92 -5.87
CA SER A 9 -11.51 -10.05 -5.17
C SER A 9 -10.13 -10.31 -5.76
N GLY A 10 -9.11 -10.28 -4.92
CA GLY A 10 -7.75 -10.58 -5.33
C GLY A 10 -6.74 -10.26 -4.25
N PHE A 11 -5.52 -10.74 -4.46
CA PHE A 11 -4.41 -10.48 -3.59
C PHE A 11 -3.59 -9.29 -4.09
N SER A 12 -2.96 -8.59 -3.16
CA SER A 12 -1.92 -7.61 -3.43
C SER A 12 -0.60 -8.10 -2.88
N VAL A 13 0.48 -7.90 -3.63
CA VAL A 13 1.85 -8.20 -3.20
C VAL A 13 2.52 -6.90 -2.81
N TRP A 14 3.08 -6.89 -1.60
CA TRP A 14 3.68 -5.71 -0.99
C TRP A 14 5.17 -5.92 -0.76
N ALA A 15 5.96 -4.94 -1.18
CA ALA A 15 7.31 -4.78 -0.66
C ALA A 15 7.21 -4.05 0.69
N VAL A 16 7.80 -4.64 1.72
CA VAL A 16 7.81 -4.09 3.08
C VAL A 16 9.20 -3.56 3.41
N PRO A 17 9.31 -2.40 4.07
CA PRO A 17 10.60 -1.86 4.49
C PRO A 17 11.22 -2.72 5.60
N GLU A 18 12.55 -2.61 5.74
CA GLU A 18 13.27 -3.23 6.87
C GLU A 18 12.81 -2.68 8.22
N ALA A 19 13.07 -3.43 9.29
CA ALA A 19 12.49 -3.19 10.61
C ALA A 19 12.65 -1.75 11.14
N ALA A 20 13.84 -1.14 10.98
CA ALA A 20 14.09 0.22 11.46
C ALA A 20 13.24 1.25 10.69
N THR A 21 13.26 1.20 9.36
CA THR A 21 12.46 2.07 8.49
C THR A 21 10.96 1.82 8.65
N ALA A 22 10.56 0.57 8.85
CA ALA A 22 9.18 0.19 9.11
C ALA A 22 8.65 0.84 10.40
N GLN A 23 9.47 0.88 11.46
CA GLN A 23 9.10 1.49 12.72
C GLN A 23 8.93 3.01 12.58
N GLU A 24 9.86 3.68 11.92
CA GLU A 24 9.80 5.12 11.68
C GLU A 24 8.55 5.51 10.88
N LEU A 25 8.33 4.85 9.73
CA LEU A 25 7.16 5.12 8.88
C LEU A 25 5.83 4.78 9.57
N SER A 26 5.81 3.73 10.41
CA SER A 26 4.61 3.39 11.19
C SER A 26 4.23 4.49 12.18
N GLY A 27 5.21 5.19 12.77
CA GLY A 27 4.97 6.35 13.63
C GLY A 27 4.28 7.48 12.87
N ILE A 28 4.79 7.83 11.68
CA ILE A 28 4.22 8.86 10.81
C ILE A 28 2.81 8.48 10.37
N ILE A 29 2.62 7.25 9.87
CA ILE A 29 1.30 6.77 9.43
C ILE A 29 0.29 6.85 10.58
N LYS A 30 0.69 6.43 11.79
CA LYS A 30 -0.19 6.47 12.96
C LYS A 30 -0.61 7.90 13.31
N GLU A 31 0.34 8.85 13.33
CA GLU A 31 0.04 10.26 13.59
C GLU A 31 -1.00 10.80 12.61
N TYR A 32 -0.82 10.57 11.31
CA TYR A 32 -1.75 11.06 10.30
C TYR A 32 -3.08 10.32 10.29
N ALA A 33 -3.08 9.01 10.56
CA ALA A 33 -4.30 8.23 10.71
C ALA A 33 -5.19 8.77 11.85
N GLU A 34 -4.57 9.12 12.99
CA GLU A 34 -5.26 9.75 14.11
C GLU A 34 -5.80 11.14 13.72
N ARG A 35 -4.97 11.99 13.09
CA ARG A 35 -5.38 13.35 12.69
C ARG A 35 -6.50 13.36 11.65
N LEU A 36 -6.48 12.42 10.70
CA LEU A 36 -7.43 12.35 9.59
C LEU A 36 -8.61 11.40 9.87
N GLN A 37 -8.63 10.76 11.04
CA GLN A 37 -9.67 9.79 11.45
C GLN A 37 -9.82 8.62 10.46
N THR A 38 -8.69 8.11 9.97
CA THR A 38 -8.64 6.93 9.08
C THR A 38 -8.02 5.74 9.79
N PRO A 39 -8.29 4.49 9.38
CA PRO A 39 -7.55 3.34 9.88
C PRO A 39 -6.06 3.47 9.57
N ALA A 40 -5.20 3.15 10.55
CA ALA A 40 -3.77 3.00 10.31
C ALA A 40 -3.49 1.74 9.49
N PHE A 41 -2.36 1.72 8.77
CA PHE A 41 -1.92 0.59 7.96
C PHE A 41 -0.41 0.38 8.13
N LEU A 42 0.08 -0.81 7.75
CA LEU A 42 1.52 -1.10 7.77
C LEU A 42 2.21 -0.39 6.60
N PRO A 43 3.40 0.20 6.78
CA PRO A 43 4.13 0.82 5.67
C PRO A 43 4.46 -0.23 4.61
N HIS A 44 4.06 0.03 3.36
CA HIS A 44 4.29 -0.86 2.23
C HIS A 44 4.35 -0.09 0.91
N MET A 45 4.98 -0.71 -0.08
CA MET A 45 4.84 -0.36 -1.49
C MET A 45 4.11 -1.48 -2.21
N THR A 46 2.98 -1.17 -2.83
CA THR A 46 2.26 -2.15 -3.66
C THR A 46 3.04 -2.41 -4.94
N VAL A 47 3.47 -3.66 -5.12
CA VAL A 47 4.21 -4.11 -6.31
C VAL A 47 3.26 -4.70 -7.35
N LEU A 48 2.26 -5.45 -6.88
CA LEU A 48 1.22 -6.06 -7.72
C LEU A 48 -0.13 -5.97 -6.99
N SER A 49 -1.20 -5.70 -7.72
CA SER A 49 -2.58 -5.66 -7.19
C SER A 49 -3.50 -6.51 -8.06
N GLY A 50 -4.50 -7.14 -7.44
CA GLY A 50 -5.56 -7.86 -8.18
C GLY A 50 -5.10 -9.21 -8.74
N ALA A 51 -4.10 -9.85 -8.12
CA ALA A 51 -3.70 -11.19 -8.49
C ALA A 51 -4.77 -12.20 -8.07
N ALA A 52 -5.25 -13.02 -9.02
CA ALA A 52 -6.19 -14.11 -8.74
C ALA A 52 -5.51 -15.22 -7.92
N GLU A 53 -4.24 -15.49 -8.20
CA GLU A 53 -3.41 -16.50 -7.53
C GLU A 53 -2.14 -15.83 -7.00
N ALA A 54 -2.05 -15.69 -5.67
CA ALA A 54 -0.94 -14.98 -5.03
C ALA A 54 0.35 -15.79 -4.99
N THR A 55 0.25 -17.11 -4.79
CA THR A 55 1.40 -17.96 -4.42
C THR A 55 2.39 -18.10 -5.57
N ASP A 56 1.91 -18.41 -6.77
CA ASP A 56 2.78 -18.62 -7.94
C ASP A 56 3.37 -17.29 -8.42
N LYS A 57 2.58 -16.21 -8.40
CA LYS A 57 3.06 -14.87 -8.72
C LYS A 57 4.08 -14.35 -7.72
N LEU A 58 3.90 -14.66 -6.43
CA LEU A 58 4.86 -14.33 -5.40
C LEU A 58 6.16 -15.12 -5.56
N ALA A 59 6.09 -16.41 -5.93
CA ALA A 59 7.27 -17.24 -6.17
C ALA A 59 8.09 -16.75 -7.39
N GLU A 60 7.42 -16.44 -8.51
CA GLU A 60 8.07 -15.84 -9.69
C GLU A 60 8.74 -14.51 -9.36
N LEU A 61 8.05 -13.65 -8.61
CA LEU A 61 8.54 -12.35 -8.23
C LEU A 61 9.71 -12.47 -7.24
N ALA A 62 9.63 -13.35 -6.24
CA ALA A 62 10.69 -13.60 -5.29
C ALA A 62 11.95 -14.19 -5.94
N ALA A 63 11.80 -15.01 -6.98
CA ALA A 63 12.93 -15.58 -7.72
C ALA A 63 13.70 -14.55 -8.56
N SER A 64 13.11 -13.37 -8.83
CA SER A 64 13.68 -12.35 -9.71
C SER A 64 14.00 -11.04 -8.99
N LEU A 65 13.44 -10.80 -7.80
CA LEU A 65 13.67 -9.60 -7.02
C LEU A 65 14.98 -9.65 -6.25
N HIS A 66 15.76 -8.60 -6.43
CA HIS A 66 16.79 -8.21 -5.47
C HIS A 66 16.18 -7.22 -4.46
N PRO A 67 16.72 -7.11 -3.24
CA PRO A 67 16.38 -6.02 -2.33
C PRO A 67 16.44 -4.68 -3.08
N LEU A 68 15.36 -3.90 -2.98
CA LEU A 68 15.29 -2.60 -3.63
C LEU A 68 16.01 -1.58 -2.75
N ASP A 69 16.96 -0.86 -3.34
CA ASP A 69 17.51 0.36 -2.74
C ASP A 69 16.60 1.53 -3.13
N VAL A 70 15.87 2.09 -2.17
CA VAL A 70 14.78 3.04 -2.41
C VAL A 70 14.98 4.30 -1.57
N GLU A 71 14.81 5.44 -2.21
CA GLU A 71 14.82 6.76 -1.58
C GLU A 71 13.46 7.44 -1.74
N ILE A 72 12.92 7.99 -0.65
CA ILE A 72 11.74 8.84 -0.70
C ILE A 72 12.17 10.23 -1.19
N GLN A 73 11.83 10.54 -2.45
CA GLN A 73 12.16 11.83 -3.05
C GLN A 73 11.19 12.95 -2.60
N THR A 74 9.87 12.68 -2.70
CA THR A 74 8.84 13.70 -2.48
C THR A 74 7.58 13.06 -1.89
N VAL A 75 6.95 13.73 -0.93
CA VAL A 75 5.61 13.38 -0.42
C VAL A 75 4.57 14.24 -1.13
N THR A 76 3.56 13.62 -1.73
CA THR A 76 2.49 14.32 -2.47
C THR A 76 1.11 13.96 -1.95
N ILE A 77 0.14 14.87 -2.13
CA ILE A 77 -1.26 14.66 -1.77
C ILE A 77 -2.10 14.76 -3.03
N LYS A 78 -2.88 13.73 -3.34
CA LYS A 78 -3.85 13.77 -4.43
C LYS A 78 -5.18 14.27 -3.88
N VAL A 79 -5.49 15.53 -4.14
CA VAL A 79 -6.80 16.11 -3.82
C VAL A 79 -7.77 15.71 -4.94
N LYS A 80 -8.87 15.03 -4.63
CA LYS A 80 -9.98 14.89 -5.58
C LYS A 80 -10.61 16.27 -5.74
N ALA A 81 -10.54 16.84 -6.95
CA ALA A 81 -11.27 18.06 -7.25
C ALA A 81 -12.77 17.77 -7.18
N GLU A 82 -13.49 18.45 -6.29
CA GLU A 82 -14.94 18.46 -6.34
C GLU A 82 -15.38 19.28 -7.55
N LEU A 83 -15.94 18.62 -8.56
CA LEU A 83 -16.73 19.30 -9.59
C LEU A 83 -17.95 19.90 -8.90
N ARG A 84 -17.92 21.21 -8.66
CA ARG A 84 -19.12 21.96 -8.28
C ARG A 84 -20.12 21.88 -9.43
N SER A 85 -21.28 21.27 -9.19
CA SER A 85 -22.45 21.33 -10.08
C SER A 85 -23.02 22.73 -10.12
#